data_AF-A0A661Q3N7-F1
#
_entry.id   AF-A0A661Q3N7-F1
#
_cell.length_a   1.000
_cell.length_b   1.000
_cell.length_c   1.000
_cell.angle_alpha   90.00
_cell.angle_beta   90.00
_cell.angle_gamma   90.00
#
_symmetry.space_group_name_H-M   'P 1'
#
loop_
_entity.id
_entity.type
_entity.pdbx_description
1 polymer ?
#
loop_
_entity_poly.entity_id
_entity_poly.type
_entity_poly.pdbx_seq_one_letter_code
_entity_poly.pdbx_strand_id
1 'polypeptide(L)'
;AITAAVTGDYDTLYDQEISQREEMFYPPFSRLARILIPHTSDSHKLPRLLEGYGLQVIGPAPHPRQRSRDVILIKGESSETVRAACARVNEKLSGKGKNTLEIDIDPDRL
;
A
#
# COMPACT_ATOMS: atom_id res chain seq x y z
N ALA A 1 0.42 17.02 16.67
CA ALA A 1 0.82 15.70 17.19
C ALA A 1 2.10 15.81 18.03
N ILE A 2 3.20 16.32 17.47
CA ILE A 2 4.53 16.31 18.14
C ILE A 2 4.52 16.98 19.53
N THR A 3 3.89 18.14 19.68
CA THR A 3 3.81 18.82 20.99
C THR A 3 3.07 17.99 22.04
N ALA A 4 1.93 17.39 21.68
CA ALA A 4 1.12 16.54 22.56
C ALA A 4 1.89 15.28 22.99
N ALA A 5 2.65 14.67 22.07
CA ALA A 5 3.53 13.55 22.38
C ALA A 5 4.63 13.93 23.39
N VAL A 6 5.24 15.10 23.25
CA VAL A 6 6.28 15.59 24.17
C VAL A 6 5.71 15.89 25.56
N THR A 7 4.46 16.36 25.65
CA THR A 7 3.79 16.66 26.91
C THR A 7 3.08 15.46 27.55
N GLY A 8 3.11 14.29 26.91
CA GLY A 8 2.41 13.07 27.37
C GLY A 8 0.89 13.15 27.26
N ASP A 9 0.36 14.09 26.47
CA ASP A 9 -1.07 14.22 26.19
C ASP A 9 -1.45 13.26 25.06
N TYR A 10 -1.68 12.00 25.43
CA TYR A 10 -1.97 10.92 24.50
C TYR A 10 -3.34 11.04 23.84
N ASP A 11 -4.32 11.65 24.51
CA ASP A 11 -5.67 11.82 23.97
C ASP A 11 -5.64 12.83 22.81
N THR A 12 -5.04 14.00 23.02
CA THR A 12 -4.87 15.00 21.95
C THR A 12 -3.98 14.47 20.82
N LEU A 13 -2.96 13.67 21.13
CA LEU A 13 -2.13 13.02 20.12
C LEU A 13 -2.96 12.04 19.28
N TYR A 14 -3.75 11.19 19.93
CA TYR A 14 -4.58 10.19 19.28
C TYR A 14 -5.62 10.84 18.36
N ASP A 15 -6.35 11.84 18.85
CA ASP A 15 -7.38 12.55 18.09
C ASP A 15 -6.80 13.19 16.82
N GLN A 16 -5.60 13.77 16.93
CA GLN A 16 -4.92 14.37 15.78
C GLN A 16 -4.44 13.32 14.78
N GLU A 17 -3.92 12.18 15.24
CA GLU A 17 -3.49 11.10 14.34
C GLU A 17 -4.67 10.43 13.64
N ILE A 18 -5.76 10.14 14.37
CA ILE A 18 -6.88 9.39 13.82
C ILE A 18 -7.61 10.20 12.75
N SER A 19 -7.83 11.50 12.97
CA SER A 19 -8.41 12.40 11.96
C SER A 19 -7.52 12.51 10.71
N GLN A 20 -6.20 12.59 10.88
CA GLN A 20 -5.29 12.62 9.73
C GLN A 20 -5.30 11.31 8.94
N ARG A 21 -5.38 10.16 9.62
CA ARG A 21 -5.49 8.84 8.96
C ARG A 21 -6.80 8.71 8.19
N GLU A 22 -7.90 9.23 8.72
CA GLU A 22 -9.20 9.27 8.05
C GLU A 22 -9.13 10.12 6.77
N GLU A 23 -8.62 11.35 6.88
CA GLU A 23 -8.47 12.27 5.75
C GLU A 23 -7.59 11.67 4.63
N MET A 24 -6.51 11.00 5.01
CA MET A 24 -5.58 10.37 4.06
C MET A 24 -5.98 8.94 3.66
N PHE A 25 -7.13 8.46 4.12
CA PHE A 25 -7.66 7.13 3.83
C PHE A 25 -6.65 6.01 4.14
N TYR A 26 -6.02 6.05 5.31
CA TYR A 26 -5.17 4.99 5.84
C TYR A 26 -5.95 4.13 6.85
N PRO A 27 -5.47 2.89 7.14
CA PRO A 27 -6.05 2.07 8.21
C PRO A 27 -6.21 2.87 9.51
N PRO A 28 -7.32 2.70 10.25
CA PRO A 28 -8.37 1.69 10.11
C PRO A 28 -9.47 2.01 9.06
N PHE A 29 -9.40 3.16 8.39
CA PHE A 29 -10.44 3.64 7.46
C PHE A 29 -10.34 3.04 6.06
N SER A 30 -9.25 2.31 5.79
CA SER A 30 -9.03 1.57 4.55
C SER A 30 -8.34 0.25 4.81
N ARG A 31 -8.36 -0.62 3.79
CA ARG A 31 -7.55 -1.83 3.67
C ARG A 31 -6.35 -1.52 2.82
N LEU A 32 -5.20 -1.99 3.25
CA LEU A 32 -3.91 -1.65 2.65
C LEU A 32 -3.22 -2.93 2.19
N ALA A 33 -2.64 -2.91 1.00
CA ALA A 33 -1.70 -3.94 0.60
C ALA A 33 -0.44 -3.32 0.02
N ARG A 34 0.70 -3.95 0.33
CA ARG A 34 2.01 -3.62 -0.19
C ARG A 34 2.42 -4.66 -1.21
N ILE A 35 2.83 -4.18 -2.38
CA ILE A 35 3.28 -5.00 -3.49
C ILE A 35 4.74 -4.65 -3.77
N LEU A 36 5.63 -5.64 -3.65
CA LEU A 36 7.01 -5.52 -4.13
C LEU A 36 7.15 -6.25 -5.46
N ILE A 37 7.70 -5.56 -6.43
CA ILE A 37 8.03 -6.09 -7.76
C ILE A 37 9.43 -5.64 -8.14
N PRO A 38 10.11 -6.27 -9.10
CA PRO A 38 11.42 -5.81 -9.52
C PRO A 38 11.27 -4.51 -10.30
N HIS A 39 12.29 -3.66 -10.16
CA HIS A 39 12.39 -2.39 -10.85
C HIS A 39 12.51 -2.64 -12.36
N THR A 40 11.37 -2.60 -13.05
CA THR A 40 11.22 -2.95 -14.48
C THR A 40 10.15 -2.07 -15.09
N SER A 41 10.12 -1.96 -16.42
CA SER A 41 9.09 -1.19 -17.13
C SER A 41 7.65 -1.68 -16.89
N ASP A 42 7.47 -2.89 -16.37
CA ASP A 42 6.16 -3.44 -16.02
C ASP A 42 5.61 -2.84 -14.72
N SER A 43 6.45 -2.28 -13.82
CA SER A 43 5.99 -1.64 -12.57
C SER A 43 5.14 -0.41 -12.83
N HIS A 44 5.52 0.40 -13.82
CA HIS A 44 4.77 1.59 -14.26
C HIS A 44 3.42 1.27 -14.90
N LYS A 45 3.19 0.01 -15.32
CA LYS A 45 1.91 -0.42 -15.90
C LYS A 45 0.91 -0.88 -14.84
N LEU A 46 1.35 -1.11 -13.61
CA LEU A 46 0.50 -1.65 -12.55
C LEU A 46 -0.66 -0.73 -12.15
N PRO A 47 -0.47 0.60 -12.03
CA PRO A 47 -1.60 1.49 -11.75
C PRO A 47 -2.71 1.35 -12.78
N ARG A 48 -2.35 1.27 -14.08
CA ARG A 48 -3.31 1.05 -15.17
C ARG A 48 -4.00 -0.31 -15.12
N LEU A 49 -3.31 -1.36 -14.66
CA LEU A 49 -3.90 -2.69 -14.49
C LEU A 49 -4.98 -2.71 -13.39
N LEU A 50 -4.84 -1.82 -12.41
CA LEU A 50 -5.72 -1.72 -11.25
C LEU A 50 -6.83 -0.67 -11.42
N GLU A 51 -6.82 0.08 -12.53
CA GLU A 51 -7.94 0.95 -12.90
C GLU A 51 -9.25 0.13 -12.96
N GLY A 52 -10.31 0.65 -12.37
CA GLY A 52 -11.62 0.00 -12.31
C GLY A 52 -11.89 -0.82 -11.04
N TYR A 53 -10.89 -1.10 -10.20
CA TYR A 53 -11.12 -1.75 -8.89
C TYR A 53 -11.57 -0.78 -7.78
N GLY A 54 -11.62 0.53 -8.06
CA GLY A 54 -11.98 1.54 -7.05
C GLY A 54 -10.92 1.72 -5.96
N LEU A 55 -9.65 1.50 -6.29
CA LEU A 55 -8.53 1.54 -5.35
C LEU A 55 -7.68 2.80 -5.55
N GLN A 56 -7.10 3.31 -4.47
CA GLN A 56 -6.06 4.33 -4.53
C GLN A 56 -4.69 3.66 -4.60
N VAL A 57 -3.95 3.92 -5.68
CA VAL A 57 -2.61 3.35 -5.92
C VAL A 57 -1.54 4.43 -5.64
N ILE A 58 -0.55 4.10 -4.83
CA ILE A 58 0.60 4.95 -4.49
C ILE A 58 1.87 4.28 -5.00
N GLY A 59 2.64 5.00 -5.82
CA GLY A 59 3.83 4.50 -6.50
C GLY A 59 3.62 4.28 -8.01
N PRO A 60 4.50 3.54 -8.69
CA PRO A 60 5.68 2.82 -8.16
C PRO A 60 6.75 3.76 -7.62
N ALA A 61 7.38 3.37 -6.51
CA ALA A 61 8.54 4.05 -5.94
C ALA A 61 9.65 3.03 -5.67
N PRO A 62 10.93 3.39 -5.83
CA PRO A 62 12.03 2.48 -5.54
C PRO A 62 12.04 2.10 -4.06
N HIS A 63 12.23 0.81 -3.74
CA HIS A 63 12.28 0.35 -2.36
C HIS A 63 13.50 0.96 -1.64
N PRO A 64 13.34 1.52 -0.42
CA PRO A 64 14.38 2.30 0.24
C PRO A 64 15.68 1.53 0.48
N ARG A 65 15.58 0.21 0.73
CA ARG A 65 16.72 -0.69 0.96
C ARG A 65 17.05 -1.64 -0.20
N GLN A 66 16.14 -1.82 -1.15
CA GLN A 66 16.25 -2.85 -2.19
C GLN A 66 16.05 -2.19 -3.55
N ARG A 67 17.04 -1.43 -4.02
CA ARG A 67 16.90 -0.59 -5.24
C ARG A 67 16.54 -1.34 -6.51
N SER A 68 16.72 -2.67 -6.54
CA SER A 68 16.27 -3.54 -7.63
C SER A 68 14.78 -3.86 -7.59
N ARG A 69 14.03 -3.31 -6.63
CA ARG A 69 12.59 -3.51 -6.46
C ARG A 69 11.87 -2.17 -6.31
N ASP A 70 10.66 -2.12 -6.85
CA ASP A 70 9.68 -1.07 -6.63
C ASP A 70 8.65 -1.52 -5.60
N VAL A 71 8.24 -0.56 -4.77
CA VAL A 71 7.11 -0.64 -3.85
C VAL A 71 5.92 0.04 -4.51
N ILE A 72 4.78 -0.64 -4.45
CA ILE A 72 3.48 -0.07 -4.76
C ILE A 72 2.58 -0.34 -3.55
N LEU A 73 1.90 0.70 -3.07
CA LEU A 73 0.87 0.57 -2.05
C LEU A 73 -0.49 0.74 -2.70
N ILE A 74 -1.43 -0.12 -2.33
CA ILE A 74 -2.82 -0.01 -2.77
C ILE A 74 -3.72 0.11 -1.55
N LYS A 75 -4.65 1.05 -1.59
CA LYS A 75 -5.66 1.29 -0.57
C LYS A 75 -7.04 1.07 -1.15
N GLY A 76 -7.93 0.43 -0.41
CA GLY A 76 -9.33 0.25 -0.78
C GLY A 76 -10.25 0.28 0.43
N GLU A 77 -11.54 0.48 0.20
CA GLU A 77 -12.56 0.48 1.26
C GLU A 77 -12.77 -0.92 1.85
N SER A 78 -12.62 -1.95 1.03
CA SER A 78 -12.96 -3.33 1.39
C SER A 78 -11.79 -4.29 1.23
N SER A 79 -11.78 -5.33 2.04
CA SER A 79 -10.73 -6.36 1.95
C SER A 79 -10.85 -7.14 0.65
N GLU A 80 -12.07 -7.26 0.13
CA GLU A 80 -12.43 -7.99 -1.07
C GLU A 80 -11.87 -7.31 -2.31
N THR A 81 -11.99 -5.99 -2.43
CA THR A 81 -11.46 -5.21 -3.57
C THR A 81 -9.94 -5.25 -3.59
N VAL A 82 -9.29 -5.06 -2.43
CA VAL A 82 -7.83 -5.18 -2.30
C VAL A 82 -7.34 -6.59 -2.63
N ARG A 83 -8.00 -7.64 -2.11
CA ARG A 83 -7.66 -9.04 -2.43
C ARG A 83 -7.83 -9.36 -3.91
N ALA A 84 -8.92 -8.89 -4.54
CA ALA A 84 -9.19 -9.11 -5.96
C ALA A 84 -8.12 -8.44 -6.84
N ALA A 85 -7.71 -7.22 -6.51
CA ALA A 85 -6.62 -6.53 -7.18
C ALA A 85 -5.28 -7.26 -7.02
N CYS A 86 -4.94 -7.68 -5.79
CA CYS A 86 -3.73 -8.48 -5.53
C CYS A 86 -3.73 -9.79 -6.34
N ALA A 87 -4.86 -10.50 -6.40
CA ALA A 87 -5.00 -11.72 -7.18
C ALA A 87 -4.78 -11.46 -8.68
N ARG A 88 -5.30 -10.34 -9.20
CA ARG A 88 -5.11 -9.92 -10.59
C ARG A 88 -3.65 -9.59 -10.92
N VAL A 89 -2.97 -8.88 -10.02
CA VAL A 89 -1.53 -8.60 -10.14
C VAL A 89 -0.74 -9.92 -10.14
N ASN A 90 -1.07 -10.82 -9.22
CA ASN A 90 -0.44 -12.11 -9.12
C ASN A 90 -0.61 -12.94 -10.39
N GLU A 91 -1.82 -13.03 -10.94
CA GLU A 91 -2.09 -13.73 -12.20
C GLU A 91 -1.26 -13.16 -13.37
N LYS A 92 -1.21 -11.83 -13.50
CA LYS A 92 -0.54 -11.19 -14.64
C LYS A 92 0.98 -11.28 -14.59
N LEU A 93 1.57 -11.30 -13.39
CA LEU A 93 3.02 -11.22 -13.20
C LEU A 93 3.68 -12.55 -12.77
N SER A 94 2.92 -13.50 -12.21
CA SER A 94 3.46 -14.81 -11.79
C SER A 94 4.06 -15.64 -12.93
N GLY A 95 3.63 -15.39 -14.18
CA GLY A 95 4.12 -16.10 -15.37
C GLY A 95 5.61 -15.88 -15.69
N LYS A 96 6.28 -14.89 -15.09
CA LYS A 96 7.70 -14.58 -15.33
C LYS A 96 8.66 -15.14 -14.24
N GLY A 97 8.16 -15.96 -13.32
CA GLY A 97 8.94 -16.62 -12.25
C GLY A 97 8.51 -16.18 -10.86
N LYS A 98 8.24 -17.14 -9.97
CA LYS A 98 7.67 -16.95 -8.62
C LYS A 98 8.49 -16.05 -7.67
N ASN A 99 9.80 -15.86 -7.90
CA ASN A 99 10.68 -15.09 -6.97
C ASN A 99 10.61 -13.56 -7.12
N THR A 100 9.68 -13.07 -7.93
CA THR A 100 9.72 -11.73 -8.50
C THR A 100 8.70 -10.80 -7.84
N LEU A 101 7.60 -11.36 -7.31
CA LEU A 101 6.45 -10.64 -6.79
C LEU A 101 6.21 -11.03 -5.32
N GLU A 102 6.14 -10.04 -4.45
CA GLU A 102 5.75 -10.18 -3.04
C GLU A 102 4.51 -9.33 -2.80
N ILE A 103 3.48 -9.91 -2.20
CA ILE A 103 2.24 -9.20 -1.85
C ILE A 103 1.98 -9.43 -0.36
N ASP A 104 1.80 -8.34 0.36
CA ASP A 104 1.58 -8.29 1.80
C ASP A 104 0.27 -7.53 2.06
N ILE A 105 -0.73 -8.22 2.59
CA ILE A 105 -2.09 -7.69 2.80
C ILE A 105 -2.25 -7.35 4.27
N ASP A 106 -2.74 -6.13 4.54
CA ASP A 106 -2.77 -5.51 5.86
C ASP A 106 -1.37 -5.53 6.52
N PRO A 107 -0.35 -4.94 5.87
CA PRO A 107 1.02 -4.99 6.38
C PRO A 107 1.14 -4.25 7.71
N ASP A 108 1.65 -4.93 8.74
CA ASP A 108 1.96 -4.33 10.05
C ASP A 108 3.15 -3.35 9.98
N ARG A 109 3.97 -3.43 8.92
CA ARG A 109 5.11 -2.53 8.65
C ARG A 109 5.21 -2.20 7.16
N LEU A 110 5.26 -0.91 6.84
CA LEU A 110 5.45 -0.37 5.48
C LEU A 110 6.92 -0.17 5.11
#